data_AF-D1QR44-F1
#
_entry.id   AF-D1QR44-F1
#
_cell.length_a   1.000
_cell.length_b   1.000
_cell.length_c   1.000
_cell.angle_alpha   90.00
_cell.angle_beta   90.00
_cell.angle_gamma   90.00
#
_symmetry.space_group_name_H-M   'P 1'
#
loop_
_entity.id
_entity.type
_entity.pdbx_description
1 polymer ?
#
loop_
_entity_poly.entity_id
_entity_poly.type
_entity_poly.pdbx_seq_one_letter_code
_entity_poly.pdbx_strand_id
1 'polypeptide(L)'
;MSRQVTIWNDNKINFLVDHYAYVTNRKLADALGVSIPSIKKKSRELGLSKTCAKRKLFPSIEADILKMSQKNSYRSVADELNLSVTSVNAIVNEAALKGHQKRSKEETGKLISEARIHIIKKERARAIFGVDQKTKLKLFPNKRKYHLRDRLKRCRYDVERNSTDVFIDDETRRHAKMEAEAKKLGFQIMKPIVEYYPIDFQSDNGAAEEQIFTELKRKNING
;
A
#
# COMPACT_ATOMS: atom_id res chain seq x y z
N MET A 1 -4.67 -19.29 50.66
CA MET A 1 -3.24 -19.10 50.33
C MET A 1 -2.82 -17.73 50.87
N SER A 2 -2.10 -17.69 51.99
CA SER A 2 -1.67 -16.42 52.60
C SER A 2 -0.69 -15.69 51.69
N ARG A 3 -0.85 -14.37 51.54
CA ARG A 3 0.15 -13.51 50.87
C ARG A 3 1.38 -13.49 51.77
N GLN A 4 2.42 -14.23 51.41
CA GLN A 4 3.72 -14.06 52.04
C GLN A 4 4.18 -12.61 51.79
N VAL A 5 4.32 -11.84 52.86
CA VAL A 5 4.84 -10.47 52.81
C VAL A 5 6.34 -10.60 52.55
N THR A 6 6.76 -10.27 51.32
CA THR A 6 8.18 -10.34 50.98
C THR A 6 8.93 -9.16 51.59
N ILE A 7 9.82 -9.44 52.54
CA ILE A 7 10.76 -8.46 53.07
C ILE A 7 11.93 -8.34 52.08
N TRP A 8 12.19 -7.10 51.64
CA TRP A 8 13.30 -6.77 50.73
C TRP A 8 14.52 -6.35 51.55
N ASN A 9 15.50 -7.25 51.65
CA ASN A 9 16.79 -6.95 52.29
C ASN A 9 17.76 -6.36 51.26
N ASP A 10 18.78 -5.65 51.73
CA ASP A 10 19.80 -5.00 50.88
C ASP A 10 20.48 -5.99 49.92
N ASN A 11 20.76 -7.21 50.38
CA ASN A 11 21.31 -8.28 49.54
C ASN A 11 20.40 -8.65 48.36
N LYS A 12 19.07 -8.69 48.58
CA LYS A 12 18.09 -8.98 47.51
C LYS A 12 17.96 -7.80 46.55
N ILE A 13 18.09 -6.58 47.05
CA ILE A 13 18.05 -5.35 46.25
C ILE A 13 19.28 -5.29 45.35
N ASN A 14 20.48 -5.47 45.91
CA ASN A 14 21.74 -5.47 45.14
C ASN A 14 21.73 -6.56 44.07
N PHE A 15 21.35 -7.79 44.43
CA PHE A 15 21.25 -8.88 43.47
C PHE A 15 20.26 -8.56 42.34
N LEU A 16 19.11 -7.94 42.67
CA LEU A 16 18.14 -7.51 41.67
C LEU A 16 18.74 -6.45 40.75
N VAL A 17 19.39 -5.42 41.27
CA VAL A 17 20.03 -4.36 40.47
C VAL A 17 21.05 -4.94 39.49
N ASP A 18 21.93 -5.83 39.95
CA ASP A 18 23.00 -6.42 39.15
C ASP A 18 22.47 -7.30 38.01
N HIS A 19 21.42 -8.07 38.27
CA HIS A 19 20.95 -9.12 37.35
C HIS A 19 19.68 -8.77 36.58
N TYR A 20 18.97 -7.70 36.98
CA TYR A 20 17.67 -7.38 36.38
C TYR A 20 17.80 -7.10 34.89
N ALA A 21 18.84 -6.40 34.43
CA ALA A 21 19.01 -6.05 33.03
C ALA A 21 18.97 -7.26 32.08
N TYR A 22 19.54 -8.40 32.48
CA TYR A 22 19.83 -9.54 31.59
C TYR A 22 19.04 -10.82 31.89
N VAL A 23 18.49 -10.98 33.08
CA VAL A 23 17.84 -12.23 33.53
C VAL A 23 16.32 -12.10 33.45
N THR A 24 15.64 -13.17 33.01
CA THR A 24 14.17 -13.21 32.97
C THR A 24 13.57 -13.11 34.38
N ASN A 25 12.42 -12.43 34.52
CA ASN A 25 11.75 -12.26 35.81
C ASN A 25 11.40 -13.57 36.53
N ARG A 26 11.18 -14.65 35.77
CA ARG A 26 10.93 -15.98 36.34
C ARG A 26 12.18 -16.53 37.04
N LYS A 27 13.32 -16.56 36.36
CA LYS A 27 14.60 -16.97 36.96
C LYS A 27 15.01 -16.09 38.16
N LEU A 28 14.72 -14.79 38.12
CA LEU A 28 14.97 -13.90 39.27
C LEU A 28 14.06 -14.21 40.46
N ALA A 29 12.79 -14.56 40.21
CA ALA A 29 11.83 -14.98 41.23
C ALA A 29 12.31 -16.24 41.94
N ASP A 30 12.75 -17.23 41.15
CA ASP A 30 13.25 -18.49 41.66
C ASP A 30 14.54 -18.28 42.47
N ALA A 31 15.47 -17.45 41.99
CA ALA A 31 16.75 -17.17 42.68
C ALA A 31 16.59 -16.38 44.00
N LEU A 32 15.65 -15.43 44.05
CA LEU A 32 15.43 -14.58 45.24
C LEU A 32 14.41 -15.18 46.23
N GLY A 33 13.71 -16.24 45.83
CA GLY A 33 12.59 -16.82 46.59
C GLY A 33 11.41 -15.84 46.72
N VAL A 34 11.13 -15.08 45.67
CA VAL A 34 10.13 -13.99 45.67
C VAL A 34 9.14 -14.17 44.52
N SER A 35 7.89 -13.75 44.71
CA SER A 35 6.90 -13.80 43.63
C SER A 35 7.23 -12.84 42.46
N ILE A 36 6.94 -13.27 41.23
CA ILE A 36 7.13 -12.46 40.00
C ILE A 36 6.50 -11.05 40.10
N PRO A 37 5.27 -10.87 40.64
CA PRO A 37 4.68 -9.54 40.79
C PRO A 37 5.46 -8.64 41.76
N SER A 38 6.03 -9.20 42.83
CA SER A 38 6.82 -8.44 43.80
C SER A 38 8.12 -7.92 43.16
N ILE A 39 8.77 -8.72 42.31
CA ILE A 39 9.92 -8.27 41.50
C ILE A 39 9.53 -7.13 40.55
N LYS A 40 8.41 -7.24 39.83
CA LYS A 40 7.93 -6.18 38.93
C LYS A 40 7.63 -4.87 39.69
N LYS A 41 7.08 -4.97 40.89
CA LYS A 41 6.82 -3.81 41.73
C LYS A 41 8.14 -3.16 42.18
N LYS A 42 9.06 -3.97 42.72
CA LYS A 42 10.35 -3.46 43.21
C LYS A 42 11.22 -2.90 42.08
N SER A 43 11.23 -3.52 40.91
CA SER A 43 11.96 -2.99 39.76
C SER A 43 11.43 -1.64 39.29
N ARG A 44 10.10 -1.41 39.38
CA ARG A 44 9.50 -0.09 39.09
C ARG A 44 9.89 0.94 40.14
N GLU A 45 9.87 0.58 41.42
CA GLU A 45 10.33 1.46 42.51
C GLU A 45 11.80 1.86 42.35
N LEU A 46 12.65 0.94 41.88
CA LEU A 46 14.08 1.16 41.66
C LEU A 46 14.42 1.73 40.27
N GLY A 47 13.43 2.02 39.42
CA GLY A 47 13.66 2.54 38.06
C GLY A 47 14.41 1.58 37.13
N LEU A 48 14.43 0.28 37.41
CA LEU A 48 15.18 -0.71 36.64
C LEU A 48 14.47 -1.04 35.32
N SER A 49 15.22 -0.96 34.22
CA SER A 49 14.76 -1.37 32.89
C SER A 49 15.43 -2.68 32.45
N LYS A 50 14.72 -3.49 31.66
CA LYS A 50 15.31 -4.68 31.05
C LYS A 50 16.09 -4.26 29.82
N THR A 51 17.32 -4.74 29.71
CA THR A 51 18.00 -4.73 28.42
C THR A 51 17.36 -5.85 27.60
N CYS A 52 16.79 -5.51 26.45
CA CYS A 52 16.33 -6.53 25.51
C CYS A 52 17.54 -7.42 25.15
N ALA A 53 17.57 -8.64 25.67
CA ALA A 53 18.62 -9.59 25.34
C ALA A 53 18.61 -9.75 23.82
N LYS A 54 19.68 -9.29 23.14
CA LYS A 54 19.86 -9.58 21.73
C LYS A 54 19.85 -11.10 21.61
N ARG A 55 18.97 -11.67 20.77
CA ARG A 55 19.07 -13.10 20.44
C ARG A 55 20.49 -13.31 19.92
N LYS A 56 21.27 -14.17 20.58
CA LYS A 56 22.57 -14.58 20.06
C LYS A 56 22.29 -15.34 18.78
N LEU A 57 22.52 -14.69 17.65
CA LEU A 57 22.63 -15.40 16.39
C LEU A 57 24.00 -16.07 16.37
N PHE A 58 24.06 -17.32 15.95
CA PHE A 58 25.34 -17.99 15.78
C PHE A 58 26.11 -17.30 14.64
N PRO A 59 27.44 -17.07 14.78
CA PRO A 59 28.24 -16.43 13.74
C PRO A 59 28.14 -17.12 12.36
N SER A 60 27.89 -18.44 12.33
CA SER A 60 27.65 -19.18 11.09
C SER A 60 26.41 -18.67 10.34
N ILE A 61 25.32 -18.42 11.05
CA ILE A 61 24.06 -17.94 10.48
C ILE A 61 24.24 -16.53 9.93
N GLU A 62 25.00 -15.66 10.61
CA GLU A 62 25.32 -14.31 10.11
C GLU A 62 26.06 -14.39 8.78
N ALA A 63 27.07 -15.25 8.66
CA ALA A 63 27.80 -15.45 7.41
C ALA A 63 26.91 -15.96 6.27
N ASP A 64 26.02 -16.92 6.56
CA ASP A 64 25.08 -17.46 5.58
C ASP A 64 24.07 -16.40 5.11
N ILE A 65 23.55 -15.58 6.03
CA ILE A 65 22.69 -14.45 5.69
C ILE A 65 23.40 -13.50 4.74
N LEU A 66 24.62 -13.08 5.06
CA LEU A 66 25.36 -12.11 4.24
C LEU A 66 25.62 -12.68 2.84
N LYS A 67 26.05 -13.94 2.75
CA LYS A 67 26.28 -14.64 1.47
C LYS A 67 25.01 -14.73 0.63
N MET A 68 23.90 -15.19 1.21
CA MET A 68 22.63 -15.39 0.52
C MET A 68 21.96 -14.05 0.14
N SER A 69 22.13 -13.04 0.99
CA SER A 69 21.55 -11.70 0.82
C SER A 69 22.10 -10.93 -0.39
N GLN A 70 23.20 -11.38 -1.01
CA GLN A 70 23.73 -10.80 -2.23
C GLN A 70 22.89 -11.22 -3.45
N LYS A 71 22.48 -12.49 -3.53
CA LYS A 71 21.78 -13.05 -4.69
C LYS A 71 20.27 -13.18 -4.51
N ASN A 72 19.81 -13.35 -3.28
CA ASN A 72 18.41 -13.67 -2.99
C ASN A 72 17.68 -12.51 -2.30
N SER A 73 16.36 -12.45 -2.44
CA SER A 73 15.55 -11.49 -1.69
C SER A 73 15.61 -11.79 -0.19
N TYR A 74 15.53 -10.77 0.67
CA TYR A 74 15.56 -10.97 2.13
C TYR A 74 14.42 -11.86 2.63
N ARG A 75 13.29 -11.88 1.91
CA ARG A 75 12.21 -12.81 2.21
C ARG A 75 12.61 -14.25 1.94
N SER A 76 13.23 -14.53 0.79
CA SER A 76 13.72 -15.87 0.47
C SER A 76 14.79 -16.34 1.46
N VAL A 77 15.72 -15.47 1.84
CA VAL A 77 16.75 -15.79 2.85
C VAL A 77 16.12 -16.09 4.21
N ALA A 78 15.11 -15.30 4.60
CA ALA A 78 14.40 -15.50 5.85
C ALA A 78 13.64 -16.85 5.87
N ASP A 79 12.96 -17.19 4.77
CA ASP A 79 12.21 -18.44 4.66
C ASP A 79 13.17 -19.66 4.64
N GLU A 80 14.34 -19.55 3.99
CA GLU A 80 15.34 -20.64 3.90
C GLU A 80 16.08 -20.88 5.23
N LEU A 81 16.42 -19.80 5.96
CA LEU A 81 17.11 -19.89 7.24
C LEU A 81 16.15 -19.96 8.44
N ASN A 82 14.83 -20.03 8.21
CA ASN A 82 13.80 -20.01 9.24
C ASN A 82 13.91 -18.80 10.19
N LEU A 83 14.22 -17.64 9.64
CA LEU A 83 14.34 -16.37 10.35
C LEU A 83 13.21 -15.41 9.99
N SER A 84 13.12 -14.32 10.74
CA SER A 84 12.25 -13.21 10.34
C SER A 84 12.96 -12.30 9.33
N VAL A 85 12.21 -11.71 8.40
CA VAL A 85 12.76 -10.73 7.43
C VAL A 85 13.40 -9.55 8.16
N THR A 86 12.80 -9.12 9.28
CA THR A 86 13.32 -8.05 10.12
C THR A 86 14.69 -8.41 10.70
N SER A 87 14.88 -9.67 11.13
CA SER A 87 16.18 -10.15 11.61
C SER A 87 17.23 -10.12 10.51
N VAL A 88 16.92 -10.63 9.32
CA VAL A 88 17.81 -10.58 8.15
C VAL A 88 18.21 -9.13 7.82
N ASN A 89 17.23 -8.22 7.76
CA ASN A 89 17.49 -6.81 7.48
C ASN A 89 18.38 -6.16 8.56
N ALA A 90 18.09 -6.41 9.85
CA ALA A 90 18.88 -5.89 10.95
C ALA A 90 20.35 -6.35 10.86
N ILE A 91 20.59 -7.63 10.56
CA ILE A 91 21.93 -8.20 10.46
C ILE A 91 22.70 -7.61 9.27
N VAL A 92 22.07 -7.51 8.10
CA VAL A 92 22.70 -6.87 6.92
C VAL A 92 23.02 -5.40 7.19
N ASN A 93 22.16 -4.69 7.93
CA ASN A 93 22.42 -3.30 8.33
C ASN A 93 23.56 -3.19 9.36
N GLU A 94 23.57 -4.04 10.39
CA GLU A 94 24.66 -4.10 11.36
C GLU A 94 26.00 -4.46 10.68
N ALA A 95 26.01 -5.40 9.74
CA ALA A 95 27.20 -5.74 8.96
C ALA A 95 27.65 -4.58 8.06
N ALA A 96 26.72 -3.83 7.49
CA ALA A 96 27.07 -2.67 6.67
C ALA A 96 27.71 -1.53 7.48
N LEU A 97 27.29 -1.33 8.73
CA LEU A 97 27.98 -0.42 9.66
C LEU A 97 29.42 -0.87 9.94
N LYS A 98 29.68 -2.19 9.88
CA LYS A 98 31.03 -2.78 10.00
C LYS A 98 31.81 -2.79 8.67
N GLY A 99 31.29 -2.20 7.60
CA GLY A 99 31.95 -2.11 6.29
C GLY A 99 31.50 -3.15 5.24
N HIS A 100 30.46 -3.94 5.51
CA HIS A 100 29.90 -4.84 4.49
C HIS A 100 29.18 -4.06 3.38
N GLN A 101 29.58 -4.29 2.13
CA GLN A 101 28.94 -3.66 0.98
C GLN A 101 27.55 -4.26 0.75
N LYS A 102 26.51 -3.44 0.92
CA LYS A 102 25.14 -3.86 0.56
C LYS A 102 24.99 -3.94 -0.95
N ARG A 103 24.04 -4.79 -1.37
CA ARG A 103 23.54 -4.82 -2.75
C ARG A 103 23.09 -3.42 -3.18
N SER A 104 23.43 -3.06 -4.42
CA SER A 104 22.96 -1.82 -5.05
C SER A 104 21.43 -1.79 -5.23
N LYS A 105 20.88 -0.59 -5.41
CA LYS A 105 19.45 -0.40 -5.72
C LYS A 105 19.08 -1.05 -7.06
N GLU A 106 19.97 -1.02 -8.04
CA GLU A 106 19.75 -1.59 -9.38
C GLU A 106 19.63 -3.11 -9.34
N GLU A 107 20.57 -3.79 -8.68
CA GLU A 107 20.53 -5.24 -8.49
C GLU A 107 19.28 -5.67 -7.71
N THR A 108 18.88 -4.88 -6.71
CA THR A 108 17.64 -5.13 -5.98
C THR A 108 16.43 -5.03 -6.92
N GLY A 109 16.42 -4.03 -7.81
CA GLY A 109 15.40 -3.88 -8.85
C GLY A 109 15.36 -5.06 -9.83
N LYS A 110 16.54 -5.56 -10.26
CA LYS A 110 16.66 -6.75 -11.12
C LYS A 110 16.00 -7.96 -10.48
N LEU A 111 16.33 -8.28 -9.22
CA LEU A 111 15.73 -9.41 -8.50
C LEU A 111 14.21 -9.30 -8.36
N ILE A 112 13.70 -8.10 -8.02
CA ILE A 112 12.24 -7.87 -7.92
C ILE A 112 11.57 -8.11 -9.28
N SER A 113 12.17 -7.60 -10.35
CA SER A 113 11.63 -7.76 -11.70
C SER A 113 11.66 -9.21 -12.17
N GLU A 114 12.74 -9.94 -11.92
CA GLU A 114 12.88 -11.37 -12.23
C GLU A 114 11.86 -12.21 -11.48
N ALA A 115 11.70 -11.97 -10.17
CA ALA A 115 10.69 -12.65 -9.35
C ALA A 115 9.28 -12.39 -9.90
N ARG A 116 8.97 -11.14 -10.26
CA ARG A 116 7.68 -10.78 -10.89
C ARG A 116 7.48 -11.46 -12.24
N ILE A 117 8.51 -11.53 -13.08
CA ILE A 117 8.47 -12.24 -14.36
C ILE A 117 8.19 -13.73 -14.13
N HIS A 118 8.83 -14.35 -13.14
CA HIS A 118 8.62 -15.77 -12.81
C HIS A 118 7.20 -16.04 -12.34
N ILE A 119 6.64 -15.17 -11.49
CA ILE A 119 5.23 -15.24 -11.07
C ILE A 119 4.31 -15.14 -12.30
N ILE A 120 4.51 -14.14 -13.17
CA ILE A 120 3.68 -13.97 -14.37
C ILE A 120 3.79 -15.18 -15.30
N LYS A 121 4.99 -15.74 -15.51
CA LYS A 121 5.19 -16.95 -16.34
C LYS A 121 4.45 -18.15 -15.76
N LYS A 122 4.55 -18.39 -14.45
CA LYS A 122 3.83 -19.48 -13.77
C LYS A 122 2.33 -19.32 -13.89
N GLU A 123 1.81 -18.12 -13.66
CA GLU A 123 0.36 -17.86 -13.76
C GLU A 123 -0.15 -17.94 -15.20
N ARG A 124 0.62 -17.47 -16.20
CA ARG A 124 0.30 -17.67 -17.62
C ARG A 124 0.26 -19.14 -18.00
N ALA A 125 1.21 -19.93 -17.52
CA ALA A 125 1.21 -21.37 -17.74
C ALA A 125 -0.06 -22.00 -17.16
N ARG A 126 -0.47 -21.65 -15.93
CA ARG A 126 -1.74 -22.13 -15.34
C ARG A 126 -2.93 -21.87 -16.26
N ALA A 127 -3.07 -20.65 -16.76
CA ALA A 127 -4.16 -20.30 -17.64
C ALA A 127 -4.14 -21.06 -18.98
N ILE A 128 -2.95 -21.32 -19.55
CA ILE A 128 -2.81 -22.15 -20.76
C ILE A 128 -3.20 -23.60 -20.49
N PHE A 129 -2.81 -24.13 -19.33
CA PHE A 129 -3.15 -25.49 -18.90
C PHE A 129 -4.57 -25.62 -18.33
N GLY A 130 -5.38 -24.56 -18.32
CA GLY A 130 -6.74 -24.58 -17.79
C GLY A 130 -6.84 -24.72 -16.26
N VAL A 131 -5.75 -24.47 -15.53
CA VAL A 131 -5.71 -24.49 -14.07
C VAL A 131 -6.10 -23.13 -13.51
N ASP A 132 -6.83 -23.12 -12.39
CA ASP A 132 -7.21 -21.89 -11.70
C ASP A 132 -6.02 -21.02 -11.31
N GLN A 133 -6.22 -19.70 -11.46
CA GLN A 133 -5.24 -18.69 -11.09
C GLN A 133 -5.11 -18.65 -9.56
N LYS A 134 -3.87 -18.66 -9.06
CA LYS A 134 -3.62 -18.47 -7.62
C LYS A 134 -3.60 -16.99 -7.25
N THR A 135 -3.20 -16.15 -8.19
CA THR A 135 -3.08 -14.71 -8.00
C THR A 135 -4.18 -13.97 -8.75
N LYS A 136 -4.57 -12.78 -8.28
CA LYS A 136 -5.51 -11.90 -8.99
C LYS A 136 -4.82 -11.08 -10.10
N LEU A 137 -3.72 -11.57 -10.67
CA LEU A 137 -2.94 -10.84 -11.67
C LEU A 137 -3.62 -10.90 -13.04
N LYS A 138 -3.73 -9.75 -13.72
CA LYS A 138 -4.20 -9.70 -15.11
C LYS A 138 -3.11 -10.22 -16.07
N LEU A 139 -3.23 -11.48 -16.49
CA LEU A 139 -2.20 -12.17 -17.28
C LEU A 139 -2.18 -11.80 -18.77
N PHE A 140 -3.38 -11.68 -19.35
CA PHE A 140 -3.61 -11.39 -20.76
C PHE A 140 -4.23 -10.01 -20.92
N PRO A 141 -3.42 -8.94 -20.94
CA PRO A 141 -3.92 -7.62 -21.25
C PRO A 141 -4.35 -7.56 -22.73
N ASN A 142 -5.55 -7.04 -22.98
CA ASN A 142 -5.99 -6.73 -24.34
C ASN A 142 -5.24 -5.49 -24.86
N LYS A 143 -4.03 -5.70 -25.43
CA LYS A 143 -3.15 -4.64 -25.94
C LYS A 143 -3.85 -3.72 -26.94
N ARG A 144 -4.73 -4.26 -27.78
CA ARG A 144 -5.50 -3.47 -28.76
C ARG A 144 -6.39 -2.43 -28.06
N LYS A 145 -7.05 -2.81 -26.96
CA LYS A 145 -7.86 -1.89 -26.15
C LYS A 145 -7.00 -0.77 -25.52
N TYR A 146 -5.78 -1.08 -25.09
CA TYR A 146 -4.83 -0.07 -24.57
C TYR A 146 -4.35 0.91 -25.65
N HIS A 147 -3.91 0.40 -26.81
CA HIS A 147 -3.45 1.25 -27.92
C HIS A 147 -4.56 2.14 -28.46
N LEU A 148 -5.79 1.62 -28.56
CA LEU A 148 -6.92 2.44 -29.00
C LEU A 148 -7.25 3.53 -27.98
N ARG A 149 -7.24 3.23 -26.68
CA ARG A 149 -7.45 4.25 -25.64
C ARG A 149 -6.43 5.39 -25.74
N ASP A 150 -5.17 5.04 -25.94
CA ASP A 150 -4.11 6.04 -26.15
C ASP A 150 -4.35 6.90 -27.40
N ARG A 151 -4.78 6.27 -28.51
CA ARG A 151 -5.18 6.99 -29.73
C ARG A 151 -6.36 7.93 -29.50
N LEU A 152 -7.40 7.48 -28.78
CA LEU A 152 -8.56 8.29 -28.43
C LEU A 152 -8.15 9.53 -27.61
N LYS A 153 -7.28 9.35 -26.61
CA LYS A 153 -6.74 10.48 -25.82
C LYS A 153 -5.97 11.48 -26.67
N ARG A 154 -5.16 10.99 -27.62
CA ARG A 154 -4.45 11.86 -28.59
C ARG A 154 -5.40 12.67 -29.48
N CYS A 155 -6.60 12.16 -29.75
CA CYS A 155 -7.64 12.84 -30.50
C CYS A 155 -8.59 13.70 -29.64
N ARG A 156 -8.24 13.94 -28.37
CA ARG A 156 -9.05 14.71 -27.40
C ARG A 156 -10.43 14.11 -27.10
N TYR A 157 -10.56 12.79 -27.16
CA TYR A 157 -11.67 12.13 -26.49
C TYR A 157 -11.36 12.04 -25.00
N ASP A 158 -12.35 12.31 -24.14
CA ASP A 158 -12.20 12.09 -22.72
C ASP A 158 -12.44 10.61 -22.38
N VAL A 159 -11.43 9.98 -21.78
CA VAL A 159 -11.43 8.56 -21.44
C VAL A 159 -10.74 8.35 -20.11
N GLU A 160 -11.52 7.97 -19.11
CA GLU A 160 -11.00 7.61 -17.81
C GLU A 160 -10.08 6.37 -17.84
N ARG A 161 -9.30 6.22 -16.77
CA ARG A 161 -8.36 5.10 -16.64
C ARG A 161 -9.13 3.80 -16.43
N ASN A 162 -9.06 2.91 -17.42
CA ASN A 162 -9.75 1.61 -17.45
C ASN A 162 -11.26 1.66 -17.67
N SER A 163 -11.85 2.84 -17.89
CA SER A 163 -13.23 2.93 -18.35
C SER A 163 -13.38 2.34 -19.75
N THR A 164 -14.62 1.99 -20.03
CA THR A 164 -15.09 1.60 -21.35
C THR A 164 -15.87 2.74 -22.01
N ASP A 165 -16.26 3.74 -21.24
CA ASP A 165 -17.01 4.89 -21.69
C ASP A 165 -16.05 6.00 -22.14
N VAL A 166 -16.40 6.60 -23.26
CA VAL A 166 -15.61 7.59 -24.00
C VAL A 166 -16.53 8.77 -24.26
N PHE A 167 -16.19 9.93 -23.71
CA PHE A 167 -16.96 11.16 -23.90
C PHE A 167 -16.39 11.98 -25.06
N ILE A 168 -17.29 12.68 -25.76
CA ILE A 168 -16.97 13.59 -26.85
C ILE A 168 -17.18 15.01 -26.34
N ASP A 169 -16.18 15.86 -26.47
CA ASP A 169 -16.30 17.30 -26.24
C ASP A 169 -16.42 18.05 -27.58
N ASP A 170 -16.78 19.33 -27.53
CA ASP A 170 -16.88 20.18 -28.73
C ASP A 170 -15.53 20.33 -29.45
N GLU A 171 -14.42 20.23 -28.73
CA GLU A 171 -13.06 20.28 -29.28
C GLU A 171 -12.53 18.91 -29.75
N THR A 172 -13.30 17.83 -29.60
CA THR A 172 -12.84 16.48 -29.95
C THR A 172 -12.72 16.31 -31.47
N ARG A 173 -11.56 15.83 -31.93
CA ARG A 173 -11.32 15.57 -33.37
C ARG A 173 -11.91 14.21 -33.76
N ARG A 174 -13.13 14.25 -34.31
CA ARG A 174 -13.88 13.03 -34.60
C ARG A 174 -13.37 12.28 -35.82
N HIS A 175 -13.16 10.97 -35.64
CA HIS A 175 -12.76 10.07 -36.73
C HIS A 175 -13.65 8.83 -36.77
N ALA A 176 -14.53 8.73 -37.78
CA ALA A 176 -15.51 7.65 -37.91
C ALA A 176 -14.88 6.24 -37.89
N LYS A 177 -13.73 6.05 -38.55
CA LYS A 177 -12.99 4.77 -38.53
C LYS A 177 -12.53 4.38 -37.12
N MET A 178 -12.06 5.37 -36.35
CA MET A 178 -11.59 5.15 -34.98
C MET A 178 -12.76 4.83 -34.03
N GLU A 179 -13.88 5.54 -34.18
CA GLU A 179 -15.10 5.28 -33.41
C GLU A 179 -15.66 3.87 -33.70
N ALA A 180 -15.63 3.43 -34.97
CA ALA A 180 -16.03 2.07 -35.35
C ALA A 180 -15.10 0.99 -34.76
N GLU A 181 -13.78 1.19 -34.82
CA GLU A 181 -12.80 0.33 -34.15
C GLU A 181 -13.04 0.28 -32.63
N ALA A 182 -13.40 1.42 -32.03
CA ALA A 182 -13.67 1.53 -30.62
C ALA A 182 -14.91 0.75 -30.20
N LYS A 183 -16.03 0.91 -30.92
CA LYS A 183 -17.23 0.09 -30.70
C LYS A 183 -16.94 -1.40 -30.83
N LYS A 184 -16.15 -1.82 -31.83
CA LYS A 184 -15.76 -3.23 -32.02
C LYS A 184 -14.92 -3.79 -30.86
N LEU A 185 -14.08 -2.95 -30.24
CA LEU A 185 -13.31 -3.30 -29.03
C LEU A 185 -14.10 -3.14 -27.72
N GLY A 186 -15.39 -2.80 -27.85
CA GLY A 186 -16.37 -2.72 -26.77
C GLY A 186 -16.41 -1.37 -26.06
N PHE A 187 -15.81 -0.30 -26.60
CA PHE A 187 -15.96 1.05 -26.03
C PHE A 187 -17.35 1.62 -26.31
N GLN A 188 -17.90 2.33 -25.33
CA GLN A 188 -19.16 3.06 -25.45
C GLN A 188 -18.85 4.52 -25.67
N ILE A 189 -19.28 5.05 -26.82
CA ILE A 189 -19.05 6.45 -27.18
C ILE A 189 -20.29 7.23 -26.78
N MET A 190 -20.15 8.04 -25.74
CA MET A 190 -21.18 8.87 -25.18
C MET A 190 -21.06 10.27 -25.78
N LYS A 191 -22.18 10.80 -26.27
CA LYS A 191 -22.29 12.22 -26.57
C LYS A 191 -22.77 12.92 -25.29
N PRO A 192 -22.20 14.09 -24.94
CA PRO A 192 -22.71 14.86 -23.82
C PRO A 192 -24.15 15.22 -24.13
N ILE A 193 -25.04 14.95 -23.18
CA ILE A 193 -26.41 15.46 -23.23
C ILE A 193 -26.27 16.92 -22.84
N VAL A 194 -26.42 17.82 -23.80
CA VAL A 194 -26.50 19.26 -23.52
C VAL A 194 -27.88 19.51 -22.95
N GLU A 195 -27.98 19.47 -21.63
CA GLU A 195 -29.18 19.94 -20.93
C GLU A 195 -29.19 21.46 -20.99
N TYR A 196 -29.99 22.01 -21.89
CA TYR A 196 -30.30 23.43 -21.88
C TYR A 196 -31.20 23.70 -20.70
N TYR A 197 -30.61 24.17 -19.60
CA TYR A 197 -31.39 24.80 -18.55
C TYR A 197 -32.02 26.07 -19.16
N PRO A 198 -33.36 26.20 -19.14
CA PRO A 198 -33.97 27.47 -19.51
C PRO A 198 -33.35 28.52 -18.59
N ILE A 199 -32.65 29.48 -19.20
CA ILE A 199 -32.25 30.68 -18.48
C ILE A 199 -33.57 31.39 -18.22
N ASP A 200 -34.09 31.25 -17.02
CA ASP A 200 -35.13 32.14 -16.53
C ASP A 200 -34.52 33.54 -16.58
N PHE A 201 -34.81 34.27 -17.67
CA PHE A 201 -34.49 35.69 -17.78
C PHE A 201 -35.33 36.40 -16.71
N GLN A 202 -34.83 36.46 -15.48
CA GLN A 202 -35.26 37.49 -14.54
C GLN A 202 -34.67 38.79 -15.07
N SER A 203 -35.42 39.49 -15.94
CA SER A 203 -35.16 40.91 -16.07
C SER A 203 -35.45 41.53 -14.70
N ASP A 204 -34.55 42.38 -14.21
CA ASP A 204 -34.74 43.09 -12.93
C ASP A 204 -36.06 43.89 -12.88
N ASN A 205 -36.66 44.12 -14.06
CA ASN A 205 -37.92 44.83 -14.27
C ASN A 205 -39.07 43.91 -14.72
N GLY A 206 -39.02 42.59 -14.50
CA GLY A 206 -39.95 41.61 -15.08
C GLY A 206 -41.44 41.99 -15.00
N ALA A 207 -41.91 42.52 -13.87
CA ALA A 207 -43.29 42.98 -13.73
C ALA A 207 -43.60 44.24 -14.57
N ALA A 208 -42.65 45.17 -14.71
CA ALA A 208 -42.82 46.38 -15.50
C ALA A 208 -42.78 46.09 -17.01
N GLU A 209 -41.95 45.14 -17.45
CA GLU A 209 -41.89 44.72 -18.86
C GLU A 209 -43.17 43.99 -19.28
N GLU A 210 -43.74 43.13 -18.43
CA GLU A 210 -45.04 42.49 -18.66
C GLU A 210 -46.20 43.51 -18.72
N GLN A 211 -46.16 44.56 -17.88
CA GLN A 211 -47.12 45.65 -17.91
C GLN A 211 -47.02 46.49 -19.19
N ILE A 212 -45.80 46.84 -19.63
CA ILE A 212 -45.58 47.55 -20.89
C ILE A 212 -46.06 46.70 -22.08
N PHE A 213 -45.79 45.39 -22.07
CA PHE A 213 -46.22 44.49 -23.13
C PHE A 213 -47.75 44.36 -23.21
N THR A 214 -48.43 44.31 -22.06
CA THR A 214 -49.90 44.27 -21.99
C THR A 214 -50.55 45.61 -22.36
N GLU A 215 -49.94 46.75 -22.01
CA GLU A 215 -50.39 48.07 -22.44
C GLU A 215 -50.21 48.30 -23.95
N LEU A 216 -49.08 47.88 -24.53
CA LEU A 216 -48.85 47.92 -25.97
C LEU A 216 -49.85 47.04 -26.72
N LYS A 217 -50.17 45.86 -26.17
CA LYS A 217 -51.18 44.95 -26.75
C LYS A 217 -52.59 45.53 -26.67
N ARG A 218 -52.92 46.30 -25.62
CA ARG A 218 -54.20 47.05 -25.51
C ARG A 218 -54.28 48.23 -26.48
N LYS A 219 -53.16 48.95 -26.70
CA LYS A 219 -53.10 50.07 -27.65
C LYS A 219 -53.20 49.63 -29.11
N ASN A 220 -52.72 48.43 -29.44
CA ASN A 220 -52.80 47.85 -30.79
C ASN A 220 -54.16 47.24 -31.17
N ILE A 221 -55.23 47.43 -30.38
CA ILE A 221 -56.58 46.92 -30.72
C ILE A 221 -57.41 47.94 -31.52
N ASN A 222 -56.91 49.16 -31.73
CA ASN A 222 -57.55 50.17 -32.60
C ASN A 222 -56.76 50.44 -33.89
N GLY A 223 -56.20 49.40 -34.51
CA GLY A 223 -55.61 49.44 -35.85
C GLY A 223 -56.09 48.25 -36.68
#